data_AF-A0A925B329-F1
#
_entry.id   AF-A0A925B329-F1
#
_cell.length_a   1.000
_cell.length_b   1.000
_cell.length_c   1.000
_cell.angle_alpha   90.00
_cell.angle_beta   90.00
_cell.angle_gamma   90.00
#
_symmetry.space_group_name_H-M   'P 1'
#
loop_
_entity.id
_entity.type
_entity.pdbx_description
1 polymer ?
#
loop_
_entity_poly.entity_id
_entity_poly.type
_entity_poly.pdbx_seq_one_letter_code
_entity_poly.pdbx_strand_id
1 'polypeptide(L)'
;MKFIRYGKFTGFDVNGVDLGDLMDALSDSLLDSGYNDNYWYTRERNQQDDSLDALRRALIQALLDKDIVNENQIKEMLEQNEGKFKGSQLEELINQLIERLVEEGYLNLKEEQQPQQNQQQNGQGRGEVEGEQKRDVKFEVTEKGLDFMGYKTLKNLLGSIGKSSLGRHDTNYLATGVESSAASKQYEFGDTINLDVNATLMSAIQREGLGVPLNLEYKDLYVHQQDYQSSCATVVMLDCSHSMILYGEDRFTPAKKVAIALSHLIRTNYPGDSLKIVLFHDGAEELPMAKLASTQVGP
;
A
#
# COMPACT_ATOMS: atom_id res chain seq x y z
N MET A 1 27.69 9.03 -13.80
CA MET A 1 27.40 9.02 -15.25
C MET A 1 26.19 8.14 -15.47
N LYS A 2 25.12 8.65 -16.09
CA LYS A 2 23.92 7.85 -16.42
C LYS A 2 24.27 7.02 -17.66
N PHE A 3 24.41 5.70 -17.52
CA PHE A 3 24.70 4.82 -18.66
C PHE A 3 23.42 4.63 -19.46
N ILE A 4 23.36 5.17 -20.68
CA ILE A 4 22.27 4.91 -21.61
C ILE A 4 22.66 3.68 -22.41
N ARG A 5 22.01 2.54 -22.14
CA ARG A 5 22.14 1.32 -22.93
C ARG A 5 21.16 1.39 -24.10
N TYR A 6 21.64 1.29 -25.33
CA TYR A 6 20.79 1.21 -26.51
C TYR A 6 20.52 -0.27 -26.83
N GLY A 7 19.25 -0.67 -26.75
CA GLY A 7 18.75 -1.97 -27.17
C GLY A 7 18.34 -1.98 -28.65
N LYS A 8 18.24 -3.18 -29.23
CA LYS A 8 17.76 -3.38 -30.61
C LYS A 8 16.26 -3.04 -30.65
N PHE A 9 15.81 -2.27 -31.64
CA PHE A 9 14.40 -1.88 -31.76
C PHE A 9 13.52 -3.10 -32.05
N THR A 10 12.72 -3.53 -31.07
CA THR A 10 11.83 -4.70 -31.14
C THR A 10 10.39 -4.37 -31.54
N GLY A 11 10.12 -3.14 -32.00
CA GLY A 11 8.80 -2.72 -32.52
C GLY A 11 7.74 -2.42 -31.46
N PHE A 12 7.98 -2.74 -30.19
CA PHE A 12 7.12 -2.40 -29.07
C PHE A 12 7.82 -1.41 -28.11
N ASP A 13 7.21 -0.23 -27.88
CA ASP A 13 7.79 0.78 -27.00
C ASP A 13 7.36 0.55 -25.54
N VAL A 14 8.24 -0.13 -24.79
CA VAL A 14 8.04 -0.39 -23.35
C VAL A 14 7.96 0.91 -22.54
N ASN A 15 8.58 2.00 -22.99
CA ASN A 15 8.55 3.27 -22.28
C ASN A 15 7.19 3.98 -22.41
N GLY A 16 6.44 3.69 -23.48
CA GLY A 16 5.10 4.21 -23.70
C GLY A 16 4.02 3.58 -22.81
N VAL A 17 4.32 2.45 -22.15
CA VAL A 17 3.39 1.79 -21.23
C VAL A 17 3.23 2.63 -19.96
N ASP A 18 1.99 2.95 -19.59
CA ASP A 18 1.67 3.57 -18.30
C ASP A 18 1.75 2.50 -17.19
N LEU A 19 2.79 2.59 -16.36
CA LEU A 19 3.00 1.69 -15.23
C LEU A 19 1.86 1.76 -14.21
N GLY A 20 1.19 2.90 -14.10
CA GLY A 20 0.09 3.08 -13.17
C GLY A 20 -1.14 2.26 -13.57
N ASP A 21 -1.45 2.19 -14.85
CA ASP A 21 -2.54 1.35 -15.35
C ASP A 21 -2.16 -0.13 -15.39
N LEU A 22 -0.88 -0.44 -15.61
CA LEU A 22 -0.33 -1.78 -15.47
C LEU A 22 -0.43 -2.28 -14.02
N MET A 23 -0.03 -1.46 -13.04
CA MET A 23 -0.13 -1.80 -11.62
C MET A 23 -1.58 -1.96 -11.16
N ASP A 24 -2.50 -1.17 -11.71
CA ASP A 24 -3.95 -1.31 -11.47
C ASP A 24 -4.48 -2.65 -11.98
N ALA A 25 -4.08 -3.09 -13.19
CA ALA A 25 -4.42 -4.41 -13.72
C ALA A 25 -3.77 -5.56 -12.91
N LEU A 26 -2.52 -5.39 -12.49
CA LEU A 26 -1.82 -6.35 -11.66
C LEU A 26 -2.41 -6.46 -10.25
N SER A 27 -3.10 -5.42 -9.76
CA SER A 27 -3.60 -5.35 -8.39
C SER A 27 -4.48 -6.56 -8.03
N ASP A 28 -5.27 -7.08 -8.97
CA ASP A 28 -6.13 -8.23 -8.72
C ASP A 28 -5.32 -9.51 -8.53
N SER A 29 -4.30 -9.72 -9.36
CA SER A 29 -3.39 -10.87 -9.23
C SER A 29 -2.46 -10.76 -8.02
N LEU A 30 -2.01 -9.56 -7.67
CA LEU A 30 -1.08 -9.32 -6.55
C LEU A 30 -1.78 -9.39 -5.19
N LEU A 31 -3.07 -9.05 -5.13
CA LEU A 31 -3.87 -9.09 -3.90
C LEU A 31 -4.68 -10.38 -3.74
N ASP A 32 -4.62 -11.27 -4.73
CA ASP A 32 -5.31 -12.54 -4.70
C ASP A 32 -5.04 -13.28 -3.38
N SER A 33 -6.07 -13.91 -2.84
CA SER A 33 -6.02 -14.62 -1.57
C SER A 33 -5.35 -16.00 -1.69
N GLY A 34 -5.04 -16.43 -2.92
CA GLY A 34 -4.64 -17.80 -3.24
C GLY A 34 -5.83 -18.76 -3.34
N TYR A 35 -7.05 -18.25 -3.27
CA TYR A 35 -8.27 -19.05 -3.40
C TYR A 35 -8.61 -19.24 -4.88
N ASN A 36 -8.43 -20.46 -5.38
CA ASN A 36 -8.95 -20.87 -6.68
C ASN A 36 -9.74 -22.16 -6.52
N ASP A 37 -10.92 -22.21 -7.14
CA ASP A 37 -12.08 -23.04 -6.80
C ASP A 37 -11.92 -24.55 -7.18
N ASN A 38 -10.79 -25.16 -6.83
CA ASN A 38 -10.51 -26.59 -7.06
C ASN A 38 -10.96 -27.46 -5.88
N TYR A 39 -12.20 -27.28 -5.45
CA TYR A 39 -12.78 -27.96 -4.28
C TYR A 39 -12.99 -29.48 -4.44
N TRP A 40 -12.74 -30.05 -5.62
CA TRP A 40 -13.10 -31.45 -5.87
C TRP A 40 -11.95 -32.47 -5.79
N TYR A 41 -10.67 -32.08 -5.86
CA TYR A 41 -9.61 -33.09 -5.97
C TYR A 41 -8.29 -32.89 -5.20
N THR A 42 -7.95 -31.70 -4.69
CA THR A 42 -6.67 -31.53 -3.98
C THR A 42 -6.81 -30.67 -2.74
N ARG A 43 -6.48 -31.24 -1.57
CA ARG A 43 -6.28 -30.53 -0.30
C ARG A 43 -4.92 -29.82 -0.29
N GLU A 44 -4.51 -29.29 -1.45
CA GLU A 44 -3.25 -28.57 -1.60
C GLU A 44 -3.56 -27.08 -1.44
N ARG A 45 -3.03 -26.51 -0.36
CA ARG A 45 -3.01 -25.07 -0.14
C ARG A 45 -2.18 -24.48 -1.28
N ASN A 46 -2.83 -23.79 -2.22
CA ASN A 46 -2.10 -22.98 -3.19
C ASN A 46 -1.48 -21.81 -2.41
N GLN A 47 -0.21 -21.95 -2.04
CA GLN A 47 0.58 -20.80 -1.61
C GLN A 47 0.61 -19.80 -2.76
N GLN A 48 0.42 -18.52 -2.45
CA GLN A 48 0.58 -17.43 -3.40
C GLN A 48 1.94 -17.62 -4.09
N ASP A 49 1.89 -17.79 -5.41
CA ASP A 49 3.07 -18.04 -6.22
C ASP A 49 3.79 -16.69 -6.38
N ASP A 50 4.66 -16.36 -5.43
CA ASP A 50 5.49 -15.16 -5.45
C ASP A 50 6.72 -15.31 -6.37
N SER A 51 6.74 -16.34 -7.22
CA SER A 51 7.84 -16.55 -8.16
C SER A 51 7.84 -15.50 -9.27
N LEU A 52 9.03 -15.24 -9.83
CA LEU A 52 9.14 -14.43 -11.04
C LEU A 52 8.29 -14.97 -12.20
N ASP A 53 8.07 -16.29 -12.29
CA ASP A 53 7.27 -16.88 -13.37
C ASP A 53 5.78 -16.55 -13.21
N ALA A 54 5.27 -16.49 -11.97
CA ALA A 54 3.92 -16.01 -11.71
C ALA A 54 3.78 -14.52 -12.02
N LEU A 55 4.75 -13.69 -11.63
CA LEU A 55 4.76 -12.27 -12.00
C LEU A 55 4.73 -12.06 -13.52
N ARG A 56 5.51 -12.86 -14.27
CA ARG A 56 5.51 -12.83 -15.74
C ARG A 56 4.12 -13.16 -16.30
N ARG A 57 3.46 -14.20 -15.79
CA ARG A 57 2.09 -14.57 -16.21
C ARG A 57 1.10 -13.46 -15.89
N ALA A 58 1.16 -12.89 -14.69
CA ALA A 58 0.30 -11.78 -14.28
C ALA A 58 0.50 -10.55 -15.17
N LEU A 59 1.73 -10.23 -15.55
CA LEU A 59 2.06 -9.16 -16.49
C LEU A 59 1.49 -9.41 -17.88
N ILE A 60 1.63 -10.63 -18.41
CA ILE A 60 1.06 -10.99 -19.71
C ILE A 60 -0.47 -10.81 -19.68
N GLN A 61 -1.12 -11.29 -18.63
CA GLN A 61 -2.57 -11.13 -18.46
C GLN A 61 -2.96 -9.65 -18.37
N ALA A 62 -2.25 -8.86 -17.57
CA ALA A 62 -2.50 -7.43 -17.42
C ALA A 62 -2.33 -6.65 -18.73
N LEU A 63 -1.37 -7.04 -19.57
CA LEU A 63 -1.17 -6.44 -20.90
C LEU A 63 -2.30 -6.79 -21.87
N LEU A 64 -2.87 -8.00 -21.78
CA LEU A 64 -4.05 -8.41 -22.54
C LEU A 64 -5.29 -7.66 -22.06
N ASP A 65 -5.53 -7.61 -20.75
CA ASP A 65 -6.73 -7.00 -20.16
C ASP A 65 -6.84 -5.49 -20.42
N LYS A 66 -5.70 -4.81 -20.59
CA LYS A 66 -5.64 -3.38 -20.92
C LYS A 66 -5.55 -3.11 -22.43
N ASP A 67 -5.71 -4.13 -23.27
CA ASP A 67 -5.57 -4.06 -24.74
C ASP A 67 -4.21 -3.44 -25.18
N ILE A 68 -3.18 -3.54 -24.33
CA ILE A 68 -1.84 -3.02 -24.62
C ILE A 68 -1.14 -3.96 -25.62
N VAL A 69 -1.38 -5.25 -25.50
CA VAL A 69 -0.93 -6.30 -26.43
C VAL A 69 -2.10 -7.19 -26.78
N ASN A 70 -2.23 -7.57 -28.05
CA ASN A 70 -3.24 -8.52 -28.53
C ASN A 70 -2.70 -9.95 -28.58
N GLU A 71 -3.58 -10.96 -28.55
CA GLU A 71 -3.19 -12.38 -28.69
C GLU A 71 -2.35 -12.66 -29.94
N ASN A 72 -2.64 -11.98 -31.06
CA ASN A 72 -1.89 -12.14 -32.29
C ASN A 72 -0.45 -11.61 -32.17
N GLN A 73 -0.26 -10.50 -31.46
CA GLN A 73 1.08 -9.94 -31.22
C GLN A 73 1.88 -10.86 -30.29
N ILE A 74 1.24 -11.44 -29.27
CA ILE A 74 1.88 -12.45 -28.41
C ILE A 74 2.33 -13.66 -29.24
N LYS A 75 1.47 -14.16 -30.13
CA LYS A 75 1.82 -15.27 -31.04
C LYS A 75 2.99 -14.90 -31.94
N GLU A 76 2.98 -13.73 -32.58
CA GLU A 76 4.09 -13.25 -33.42
C GLU A 76 5.42 -13.16 -32.63
N MET A 77 5.38 -12.67 -31.39
CA MET A 77 6.56 -12.57 -30.52
C MET A 77 7.10 -13.95 -30.10
N LEU A 78 6.25 -14.96 -30.01
CA LEU A 78 6.62 -16.35 -29.69
C LEU A 78 7.05 -17.16 -30.92
N GLU A 79 6.41 -16.93 -32.08
CA GLU A 79 6.68 -17.64 -33.34
C GLU A 79 8.12 -17.44 -33.84
N GLN A 80 8.69 -16.25 -33.59
CA GLN A 80 10.10 -15.97 -33.89
C GLN A 80 11.08 -16.86 -33.12
N ASN A 81 10.62 -17.57 -32.08
CA ASN A 81 11.41 -18.45 -31.24
C ASN A 81 10.80 -19.84 -31.10
N GLU A 82 10.24 -20.39 -32.20
CA GLU A 82 9.65 -21.73 -32.24
C GLU A 82 8.52 -21.95 -31.20
N GLY A 83 7.83 -20.88 -30.79
CA GLY A 83 6.78 -20.95 -29.77
C GLY A 83 7.28 -21.06 -28.33
N LYS A 84 8.59 -20.97 -28.09
CA LYS A 84 9.17 -21.02 -26.74
C LYS A 84 9.21 -19.62 -26.14
N PHE A 85 8.75 -19.49 -24.89
CA PHE A 85 8.84 -18.22 -24.15
C PHE A 85 10.30 -17.82 -23.90
N LYS A 86 11.15 -18.76 -23.45
CA LYS A 86 12.56 -18.50 -23.15
C LYS A 86 13.34 -18.14 -24.41
N GLY A 87 13.89 -16.94 -24.47
CA GLY A 87 14.59 -16.35 -25.62
C GLY A 87 13.68 -15.62 -26.61
N SER A 88 12.39 -15.48 -26.31
CA SER A 88 11.45 -14.75 -27.18
C SER A 88 11.49 -13.24 -26.96
N GLN A 89 10.98 -12.48 -27.93
CA GLN A 89 10.78 -11.03 -27.77
C GLN A 89 9.80 -10.71 -26.64
N LEU A 90 8.85 -11.61 -26.36
CA LEU A 90 7.91 -11.47 -25.25
C LEU A 90 8.62 -11.54 -23.90
N GLU A 91 9.58 -12.46 -23.74
CA GLU A 91 10.37 -12.52 -22.50
C GLU A 91 11.19 -11.26 -22.30
N GLU A 92 11.82 -10.74 -23.35
CA GLU A 92 12.59 -9.48 -23.29
C GLU A 92 11.70 -8.29 -22.88
N LEU A 93 10.52 -8.16 -23.49
CA LEU A 93 9.51 -7.17 -23.13
C LEU A 93 9.14 -7.24 -21.64
N ILE A 94 8.78 -8.44 -21.17
CA ILE A 94 8.32 -8.64 -19.80
C ILE A 94 9.46 -8.37 -18.80
N ASN A 95 10.69 -8.81 -19.11
CA ASN A 95 11.84 -8.51 -18.27
C ASN A 95 12.12 -7.00 -18.21
N GLN A 96 12.00 -6.25 -19.31
CA GLN A 96 12.12 -4.78 -19.31
C GLN A 96 11.03 -4.10 -18.46
N LEU A 97 9.79 -4.61 -18.50
CA LEU A 97 8.70 -4.11 -17.65
C LEU A 97 8.96 -4.39 -16.16
N ILE A 98 9.45 -5.59 -15.82
CA ILE A 98 9.83 -5.94 -14.44
C ILE A 98 10.96 -5.01 -13.97
N GLU A 99 12.00 -4.83 -14.77
CA GLU A 99 13.10 -3.91 -14.46
C GLU A 99 12.56 -2.49 -14.19
N ARG A 100 11.66 -2.00 -15.05
CA ARG A 100 11.07 -0.67 -14.88
C ARG A 100 10.19 -0.57 -13.62
N LEU A 101 9.43 -1.60 -13.28
CA LEU A 101 8.65 -1.66 -12.04
C LEU A 101 9.53 -1.67 -10.78
N VAL A 102 10.70 -2.32 -10.85
CA VAL A 102 11.70 -2.33 -9.78
C VAL A 102 12.44 -1.00 -9.68
N GLU A 103 12.82 -0.39 -10.81
CA GLU A 103 13.48 0.92 -10.87
C GLU A 103 12.60 2.04 -10.31
N GLU A 104 11.30 2.01 -10.65
CA GLU A 104 10.30 2.91 -10.07
C GLU A 104 9.97 2.54 -8.61
N GLY A 105 10.44 1.39 -8.12
CA GLY A 105 10.28 0.98 -6.73
C GLY A 105 8.87 0.53 -6.39
N TYR A 106 8.10 -0.01 -7.35
CA TYR A 106 6.82 -0.67 -7.07
C TYR A 106 7.03 -2.09 -6.54
N LEU A 107 8.02 -2.80 -7.08
CA LEU A 107 8.38 -4.17 -6.72
C LEU A 107 9.82 -4.26 -6.22
N ASN A 108 10.09 -5.27 -5.40
CA ASN A 108 11.42 -5.66 -4.99
C ASN A 108 11.65 -7.14 -5.33
N LEU A 109 12.86 -7.51 -5.72
CA LEU A 109 13.22 -8.89 -6.02
C LEU A 109 14.17 -9.41 -4.94
N LYS A 110 13.79 -10.52 -4.30
CA LYS A 110 14.62 -11.21 -3.31
C LYS A 110 15.07 -12.55 -3.86
N GLU A 111 16.36 -12.79 -3.81
CA GLU A 111 16.93 -14.12 -4.05
C GLU A 111 16.80 -14.94 -2.76
N GLU A 112 16.03 -16.04 -2.80
CA GLU A 112 16.08 -17.01 -1.71
C GLU A 112 17.26 -17.97 -1.94
N GLN A 113 18.23 -17.94 -1.03
CA GLN A 113 19.18 -19.04 -0.92
C GLN A 113 18.46 -20.22 -0.29
N GLN A 114 18.12 -21.25 -1.09
CA GLN A 114 17.60 -22.50 -0.55
C GLN A 114 18.59 -23.03 0.50
N PRO A 115 18.17 -23.31 1.75
CA PRO A 115 19.01 -24.01 2.70
C PRO A 115 19.33 -25.37 2.09
N GLN A 116 20.62 -25.66 1.86
CA GLN A 116 21.07 -26.99 1.49
C GLN A 116 20.56 -27.98 2.54
N GLN A 117 19.46 -28.67 2.26
CA GLN A 117 19.11 -29.88 3.00
C GLN A 117 20.24 -30.87 2.71
N ASN A 118 21.11 -31.07 3.70
CA ASN A 118 22.03 -32.19 3.77
C ASN A 118 21.22 -33.49 3.70
N GLN A 119 20.87 -33.93 2.49
CA GLN A 119 20.47 -35.31 2.24
C GLN A 119 21.73 -36.14 2.30
N GLN A 120 22.06 -36.56 3.52
CA GLN A 120 23.02 -37.61 3.79
C GLN A 120 22.41 -38.94 3.31
N GLN A 121 22.45 -39.20 2.00
CA GLN A 121 22.20 -40.53 1.45
C GLN A 121 23.51 -41.13 0.95
N ASN A 122 24.00 -42.08 1.75
CA ASN A 122 24.90 -43.14 1.30
C ASN A 122 24.26 -43.84 0.09
N GLY A 123 24.88 -43.76 -1.08
CA GLY A 123 24.48 -44.53 -2.25
C GLY A 123 25.42 -44.30 -3.43
N GLN A 124 26.29 -45.26 -3.69
CA GLN A 124 27.16 -45.31 -4.87
C GLN A 124 26.35 -45.25 -6.17
N GLY A 125 26.68 -44.32 -7.08
CA GLY A 125 26.21 -44.41 -8.47
C GLY A 125 26.28 -43.11 -9.25
N ARG A 126 27.15 -43.10 -10.27
CA ARG A 126 27.18 -42.25 -11.49
C ARG A 126 26.80 -40.76 -11.35
N GLY A 127 27.79 -39.90 -11.58
CA GLY A 127 27.58 -38.47 -11.81
C GLY A 127 26.67 -38.22 -13.01
N GLU A 128 25.42 -37.87 -12.71
CA GLU A 128 24.61 -37.00 -13.55
C GLU A 128 25.04 -35.57 -13.27
N VAL A 129 25.18 -34.81 -14.35
CA VAL A 129 25.52 -33.40 -14.35
C VAL A 129 24.50 -32.66 -13.48
N GLU A 130 24.97 -32.00 -12.43
CA GLU A 130 24.18 -31.07 -11.62
C GLU A 130 23.48 -30.08 -12.57
N GLY A 131 22.17 -30.26 -12.72
CA GLY A 131 21.33 -29.25 -13.34
C GLY A 131 21.50 -27.95 -12.58
N GLU A 132 21.70 -26.86 -13.32
CA GLU A 132 21.84 -25.50 -12.80
C GLU A 132 20.87 -25.29 -11.63
N GLN A 133 21.42 -25.04 -10.44
CA GLN A 133 20.64 -24.72 -9.25
C GLN A 133 19.72 -23.55 -9.62
N LYS A 134 18.41 -23.82 -9.74
CA LYS A 134 17.40 -22.79 -9.97
C LYS A 134 17.49 -21.83 -8.81
N ARG A 135 18.06 -20.65 -9.06
CA ARG A 135 17.95 -19.53 -8.14
C ARG A 135 16.50 -19.09 -8.19
N ASP A 136 15.73 -19.51 -7.20
CA ASP A 136 14.34 -19.10 -7.07
C ASP A 136 14.33 -17.65 -6.58
N VAL A 137 14.09 -16.73 -7.52
CA VAL A 137 13.90 -15.32 -7.23
C VAL A 137 12.41 -15.09 -6.98
N LYS A 138 12.10 -14.53 -5.80
CA LYS A 138 10.75 -14.12 -5.44
C LYS A 138 10.60 -12.62 -5.59
N PHE A 139 9.39 -12.18 -5.91
CA PHE A 139 9.05 -10.76 -5.89
C PHE A 139 8.29 -10.41 -4.60
N GLU A 140 8.45 -9.18 -4.15
CA GLU A 140 7.66 -8.60 -3.07
C GLU A 140 7.14 -7.23 -3.50
N VAL A 141 5.88 -6.94 -3.18
CA VAL A 141 5.31 -5.61 -3.40
C VAL A 141 5.85 -4.65 -2.34
N THR A 142 6.36 -3.50 -2.77
CA THR A 142 6.88 -2.47 -1.86
C THR A 142 5.76 -1.66 -1.21
N GLU A 143 6.09 -0.86 -0.21
CA GLU A 143 5.15 0.11 0.37
C GLU A 143 4.64 1.13 -0.66
N LYS A 144 5.50 1.57 -1.60
CA LYS A 144 5.09 2.48 -2.69
C LYS A 144 4.08 1.80 -3.61
N GLY A 145 4.30 0.53 -3.95
CA GLY A 145 3.34 -0.30 -4.69
C GLY A 145 2.00 -0.41 -3.99
N LEU A 146 2.02 -0.75 -2.70
CA LEU A 146 0.83 -0.85 -1.87
C LEU A 146 0.08 0.49 -1.75
N ASP A 147 0.80 1.60 -1.56
CA ASP A 147 0.20 2.93 -1.46
C ASP A 147 -0.46 3.34 -2.78
N PHE A 148 0.18 3.05 -3.92
CA PHE A 148 -0.39 3.31 -5.24
C PHE A 148 -1.66 2.48 -5.49
N MET A 149 -1.62 1.18 -5.17
CA MET A 149 -2.78 0.30 -5.25
C MET A 149 -3.91 0.75 -4.32
N GLY A 150 -3.57 1.23 -3.11
CA GLY A 150 -4.50 1.81 -2.16
C GLY A 150 -5.17 3.07 -2.69
N TYR A 151 -4.40 3.97 -3.30
CA TYR A 151 -4.93 5.17 -3.96
C TYR A 151 -5.92 4.81 -5.08
N LYS A 152 -5.54 3.90 -6.00
CA LYS A 152 -6.42 3.48 -7.11
C LYS A 152 -7.67 2.78 -6.61
N THR A 153 -7.54 1.86 -5.65
CA THR A 153 -8.67 1.17 -5.01
C THR A 153 -9.60 2.17 -4.34
N LEU A 154 -9.06 3.09 -3.55
CA LEU A 154 -9.82 4.15 -2.89
C LEU A 154 -10.55 5.03 -3.92
N LYS A 155 -9.87 5.42 -5.00
CA LYS A 155 -10.47 6.20 -6.10
C LYS A 155 -11.60 5.43 -6.78
N ASN A 156 -11.46 4.13 -6.99
CA ASN A 156 -12.50 3.30 -7.60
C ASN A 156 -13.71 3.14 -6.67
N LEU A 157 -13.47 2.89 -5.36
CA LEU A 157 -14.52 2.80 -4.35
C LEU A 157 -15.25 4.13 -4.16
N LEU A 158 -14.51 5.24 -3.99
CA LEU A 158 -15.09 6.57 -3.80
C LEU A 158 -15.68 7.17 -5.08
N GLY A 159 -15.17 6.80 -6.26
CA GLY A 159 -15.76 7.19 -7.54
C GLY A 159 -17.21 6.72 -7.68
N SER A 160 -17.56 5.60 -7.02
CA SER A 160 -18.93 5.12 -6.93
C SER A 160 -19.78 5.83 -5.86
N ILE A 161 -19.13 6.38 -4.82
CA ILE A 161 -19.75 7.11 -3.71
C ILE A 161 -19.77 8.59 -4.07
N GLY A 162 -20.80 9.02 -4.81
CA GLY A 162 -20.94 10.40 -5.27
C GLY A 162 -20.79 11.44 -4.16
N LYS A 163 -20.02 12.51 -4.46
CA LYS A 163 -19.85 13.79 -3.74
C LYS A 163 -20.39 13.85 -2.30
N SER A 164 -19.92 12.99 -1.39
CA SER A 164 -20.10 13.20 0.04
C SER A 164 -18.79 13.76 0.60
N SER A 165 -18.93 14.81 1.41
CA SER A 165 -17.80 15.53 2.02
C SER A 165 -17.03 14.58 2.93
N LEU A 166 -15.87 14.12 2.49
CA LEU A 166 -14.84 13.52 3.35
C LEU A 166 -14.35 14.65 4.27
N GLY A 167 -15.07 14.81 5.39
CA GLY A 167 -14.75 15.81 6.39
C GLY A 167 -13.40 15.46 7.00
N ARG A 168 -12.47 16.40 6.96
CA ARG A 168 -11.36 16.43 7.92
C ARG A 168 -11.97 16.27 9.30
N HIS A 169 -11.31 15.58 10.23
CA HIS A 169 -11.75 15.45 11.62
C HIS A 169 -11.73 16.80 12.37
N ASP A 170 -12.17 17.88 11.72
CA ASP A 170 -12.44 19.18 12.30
C ASP A 170 -13.54 18.97 13.32
N THR A 171 -13.16 19.14 14.57
CA THR A 171 -14.14 19.21 15.64
C THR A 171 -14.72 20.61 15.66
N ASN A 172 -15.98 20.76 16.05
CA ASN A 172 -16.60 22.08 16.24
C ASN A 172 -16.10 22.79 17.52
N TYR A 173 -15.04 22.29 18.15
CA TYR A 173 -14.53 22.75 19.43
C TYR A 173 -13.17 23.43 19.22
N LEU A 174 -13.09 24.71 19.58
CA LEU A 174 -11.84 25.45 19.64
C LEU A 174 -11.16 25.14 20.98
N ALA A 175 -9.89 24.75 20.97
CA ALA A 175 -9.12 24.47 22.17
C ALA A 175 -7.75 25.16 22.09
N THR A 176 -7.27 25.68 23.20
CA THR A 176 -6.06 26.49 23.26
C THR A 176 -4.80 25.60 23.27
N GLY A 177 -4.27 25.21 22.10
CA GLY A 177 -2.96 24.52 21.95
C GLY A 177 -2.12 25.00 20.75
N VAL A 178 -0.83 25.27 20.98
CA VAL A 178 0.36 25.60 20.13
C VAL A 178 0.24 26.21 18.71
N GLU A 179 -0.81 26.05 17.90
CA GLU A 179 -0.95 26.70 16.57
C GLU A 179 -2.08 27.77 16.54
N SER A 180 -1.69 29.04 16.57
CA SER A 180 -2.58 30.20 16.74
C SER A 180 -3.03 30.80 15.40
N SER A 181 -4.23 30.43 14.94
CA SER A 181 -4.87 30.99 13.74
C SER A 181 -6.08 31.90 14.06
N ALA A 182 -6.64 31.82 15.27
CA ALA A 182 -7.88 32.52 15.62
C ALA A 182 -7.68 33.75 16.53
N ALA A 183 -8.68 34.65 16.51
CA ALA A 183 -8.71 35.84 17.35
C ALA A 183 -8.70 35.48 18.85
N SER A 184 -8.04 36.30 19.66
CA SER A 184 -7.96 36.11 21.11
C SER A 184 -9.35 36.15 21.77
N LYS A 185 -9.63 35.21 22.66
CA LYS A 185 -10.86 35.13 23.48
C LYS A 185 -10.55 35.50 24.92
N GLN A 186 -11.53 36.05 25.64
CA GLN A 186 -11.43 36.20 27.08
C GLN A 186 -11.32 34.81 27.75
N TYR A 187 -10.43 34.69 28.73
CA TYR A 187 -10.19 33.45 29.46
C TYR A 187 -11.42 33.01 30.27
N GLU A 188 -11.81 31.75 30.12
CA GLU A 188 -12.83 31.09 30.94
C GLU A 188 -12.22 29.92 31.72
N PHE A 189 -12.82 29.57 32.85
CA PHE A 189 -12.36 28.46 33.66
C PHE A 189 -12.44 27.14 32.88
N GLY A 190 -11.29 26.49 32.66
CA GLY A 190 -11.15 25.28 31.86
C GLY A 190 -10.34 25.47 30.57
N ASP A 191 -10.15 26.72 30.13
CA ASP A 191 -9.25 27.04 29.03
C ASP A 191 -7.78 26.77 29.45
N THR A 192 -6.92 26.38 28.52
CA THR A 192 -5.48 26.28 28.82
C THR A 192 -4.88 27.68 28.90
N ILE A 193 -3.86 27.86 29.75
CA ILE A 193 -3.20 29.16 29.97
C ILE A 193 -2.22 29.43 28.82
N ASN A 194 -2.74 29.69 27.63
CA ASN A 194 -1.99 30.25 26.49
C ASN A 194 -2.36 31.73 26.31
N LEU A 195 -1.83 32.57 27.21
CA LEU A 195 -2.21 33.98 27.32
C LEU A 195 -1.75 34.79 26.10
N ASP A 196 -2.69 35.54 25.52
CA ASP A 196 -2.36 36.66 24.64
C ASP A 196 -1.93 37.84 25.51
N VAL A 197 -0.62 38.02 25.65
CA VAL A 197 -0.03 39.06 26.48
C VAL A 197 -0.43 40.45 25.98
N ASN A 198 -0.57 40.66 24.68
CA ASN A 198 -0.91 41.96 24.11
C ASN A 198 -2.37 42.31 24.41
N ALA A 199 -3.31 41.41 24.09
CA ALA A 199 -4.73 41.61 24.38
C ALA A 199 -4.98 41.74 25.89
N THR A 200 -4.28 40.95 26.71
CA THR A 200 -4.39 41.00 28.17
C THR A 200 -3.91 42.34 28.73
N LEU A 201 -2.72 42.80 28.32
CA LEU A 201 -2.19 44.10 28.76
C LEU A 201 -3.05 45.27 28.26
N MET A 202 -3.54 45.20 27.01
CA MET A 202 -4.40 46.23 26.45
C MET A 202 -5.72 46.34 27.24
N SER A 203 -6.34 45.20 27.59
CA SER A 203 -7.56 45.18 28.41
C SER A 203 -7.33 45.80 29.79
N ALA A 204 -6.23 45.44 30.45
CA ALA A 204 -5.86 46.00 31.75
C ALA A 204 -5.56 47.51 31.69
N ILE A 205 -4.83 47.97 30.66
CA ILE A 205 -4.56 49.40 30.45
C ILE A 205 -5.84 50.17 30.11
N GLN A 206 -6.77 49.58 29.36
CA GLN A 206 -8.05 50.22 29.07
C GLN A 206 -8.90 50.39 30.33
N ARG A 207 -8.78 49.47 31.31
CA ARG A 207 -9.48 49.53 32.59
C ARG A 207 -8.86 50.51 33.58
N GLU A 208 -7.55 50.44 33.81
CA GLU A 208 -6.86 51.21 34.86
C GLU A 208 -6.12 52.45 34.34
N GLY A 209 -5.94 52.58 33.03
CA GLY A 209 -5.06 53.58 32.41
C GLY A 209 -3.59 53.17 32.48
N LEU A 210 -2.71 54.06 32.00
CA LEU A 210 -1.25 53.88 32.01
C LEU A 210 -0.64 54.16 33.39
N GLY A 211 -1.06 53.39 34.40
CA GLY A 211 -0.50 53.40 35.75
C GLY A 211 0.49 52.25 35.96
N VAL A 212 1.56 52.49 36.73
CA VAL A 212 2.49 51.45 37.20
C VAL A 212 2.49 51.46 38.73
N PRO A 213 2.28 50.32 39.42
CA PRO A 213 2.06 48.97 38.87
C PRO A 213 0.66 48.81 38.25
N LEU A 214 0.60 48.08 37.13
CA LEU A 214 -0.66 47.69 36.47
C LEU A 214 -1.24 46.50 37.22
N ASN A 215 -2.45 46.63 37.76
CA ASN A 215 -3.10 45.54 38.47
C ASN A 215 -3.90 44.70 37.46
N LEU A 216 -3.55 43.42 37.31
CA LEU A 216 -4.22 42.49 36.39
C LEU A 216 -5.37 41.77 37.10
N GLU A 217 -6.59 41.89 36.56
CA GLU A 217 -7.74 41.13 37.04
C GLU A 217 -8.04 39.93 36.13
N TYR A 218 -8.78 38.95 36.66
CA TYR A 218 -9.20 37.75 35.90
C TYR A 218 -9.92 38.09 34.59
N LYS A 219 -10.73 39.14 34.59
CA LYS A 219 -11.47 39.61 33.41
C LYS A 219 -10.58 40.22 32.33
N ASP A 220 -9.36 40.62 32.68
CA ASP A 220 -8.40 41.20 31.75
C ASP A 220 -7.64 40.10 31.00
N LEU A 221 -7.76 38.84 31.39
CA LEU A 221 -7.03 37.72 30.79
C LEU A 221 -7.65 37.32 29.45
N TYR A 222 -6.83 37.34 28.41
CA TYR A 222 -7.16 36.83 27.08
C TYR A 222 -6.24 35.67 26.72
N VAL A 223 -6.79 34.68 26.02
CA VAL A 223 -6.08 33.50 25.53
C VAL A 223 -6.19 33.40 24.02
N HIS A 224 -5.15 32.87 23.38
CA HIS A 224 -5.19 32.57 21.94
C HIS A 224 -6.11 31.39 21.66
N GLN A 225 -7.08 31.55 20.76
CA GLN A 225 -7.88 30.45 20.23
C GLN A 225 -7.08 29.68 19.19
N GLN A 226 -7.18 28.35 19.21
CA GLN A 226 -6.42 27.46 18.34
C GLN A 226 -7.33 26.35 17.86
N ASP A 227 -7.03 25.81 16.67
CA ASP A 227 -7.83 24.76 16.07
C ASP A 227 -7.49 23.43 16.74
N TYR A 228 -8.49 22.76 17.29
CA TYR A 228 -8.30 21.45 17.90
C TYR A 228 -8.32 20.37 16.83
N GLN A 229 -7.14 19.82 16.52
CA GLN A 229 -7.03 18.59 15.75
C GLN A 229 -7.03 17.41 16.72
N SER A 230 -8.10 16.61 16.70
CA SER A 230 -8.14 15.35 17.45
C SER A 230 -7.24 14.33 16.79
N SER A 231 -6.35 13.68 17.56
CA SER A 231 -5.65 12.48 17.09
C SER A 231 -6.57 11.26 17.21
N CYS A 232 -6.70 10.48 16.15
CA CYS A 232 -7.41 9.21 16.15
C CYS A 232 -6.43 8.02 16.12
N ALA A 233 -6.74 6.97 16.88
CA ALA A 233 -6.06 5.68 16.77
C ALA A 233 -7.04 4.66 16.16
N THR A 234 -6.80 4.27 14.92
CA THR A 234 -7.62 3.32 14.18
C THR A 234 -6.94 1.94 14.15
N VAL A 235 -7.69 0.90 14.51
CA VAL A 235 -7.26 -0.49 14.37
C VAL A 235 -8.17 -1.18 13.35
N VAL A 236 -7.58 -1.65 12.25
CA VAL A 236 -8.28 -2.44 11.22
C VAL A 236 -8.04 -3.91 11.52
N MET A 237 -9.12 -4.63 11.83
CA MET A 237 -9.08 -6.06 12.09
C MET A 237 -9.55 -6.82 10.83
N LEU A 238 -8.70 -7.70 10.32
CA LEU A 238 -8.95 -8.52 9.14
C LEU A 238 -9.16 -9.99 9.54
N ASP A 239 -10.34 -10.51 9.22
CA ASP A 239 -10.69 -11.92 9.45
C ASP A 239 -9.94 -12.79 8.44
N CYS A 240 -9.15 -13.76 8.90
CA CYS A 240 -8.52 -14.77 8.05
C CYS A 240 -9.04 -16.19 8.32
N SER A 241 -10.19 -16.32 8.99
CA SER A 241 -10.85 -17.58 9.26
C SER A 241 -11.37 -18.26 7.99
N HIS A 242 -11.67 -19.55 8.11
CA HIS A 242 -12.22 -20.34 7.00
C HIS A 242 -13.55 -19.81 6.46
N SER A 243 -14.28 -19.00 7.24
CA SER A 243 -15.55 -18.41 6.81
C SER A 243 -15.39 -17.40 5.66
N MET A 244 -14.19 -16.83 5.51
CA MET A 244 -13.86 -15.83 4.50
C MET A 244 -13.68 -16.41 3.09
N ILE A 245 -13.61 -17.74 2.98
CA ILE A 245 -13.45 -18.50 1.71
C ILE A 245 -14.49 -19.62 1.57
N LEU A 246 -15.52 -19.59 2.40
CA LEU A 246 -16.52 -20.65 2.45
C LEU A 246 -17.50 -20.52 1.27
N TYR A 247 -18.00 -21.65 0.76
CA TYR A 247 -19.02 -21.73 -0.30
C TYR A 247 -18.58 -21.25 -1.70
N GLY A 248 -17.29 -21.31 -2.04
CA GLY A 248 -16.83 -20.88 -3.36
C GLY A 248 -16.62 -19.36 -3.49
N GLU A 249 -16.81 -18.60 -2.40
CA GLU A 249 -16.76 -17.14 -2.42
C GLU A 249 -15.52 -16.62 -1.67
N ASP A 250 -14.67 -15.86 -2.37
CA ASP A 250 -13.54 -15.15 -1.77
C ASP A 250 -13.96 -13.77 -1.24
N ARG A 251 -14.19 -13.70 0.08
CA ARG A 251 -14.51 -12.46 0.79
C ARG A 251 -13.26 -11.77 1.34
N PHE A 252 -12.13 -12.46 1.35
CA PHE A 252 -10.88 -11.94 1.90
C PHE A 252 -10.20 -10.98 0.96
N THR A 253 -10.13 -11.29 -0.34
CA THR A 253 -9.53 -10.38 -1.33
C THR A 253 -10.22 -9.00 -1.36
N PRO A 254 -11.57 -8.91 -1.38
CA PRO A 254 -12.27 -7.63 -1.21
C PRO A 254 -11.93 -6.93 0.11
N ALA A 255 -11.89 -7.66 1.23
CA ALA A 255 -11.55 -7.08 2.54
C ALA A 255 -10.12 -6.52 2.56
N LYS A 256 -9.16 -7.24 1.98
CA LYS A 256 -7.76 -6.80 1.81
C LYS A 256 -7.68 -5.52 0.99
N LYS A 257 -8.39 -5.43 -0.14
CA LYS A 257 -8.49 -4.21 -0.97
C LYS A 257 -9.01 -3.01 -0.18
N VAL A 258 -10.09 -3.20 0.57
CA VAL A 258 -10.67 -2.13 1.41
C VAL A 258 -9.69 -1.71 2.51
N ALA A 259 -9.01 -2.65 3.16
CA ALA A 259 -7.99 -2.34 4.17
C ALA A 259 -6.82 -1.53 3.59
N ILE A 260 -6.32 -1.88 2.41
CA ILE A 260 -5.26 -1.12 1.72
C ILE A 260 -5.77 0.30 1.39
N ALA A 261 -6.98 0.42 0.84
CA ALA A 261 -7.58 1.72 0.50
C ALA A 261 -7.78 2.62 1.72
N LEU A 262 -8.30 2.06 2.83
CA LEU A 262 -8.48 2.77 4.09
C LEU A 262 -7.14 3.19 4.69
N SER A 263 -6.13 2.32 4.59
CA SER A 263 -4.78 2.63 5.08
C SER A 263 -4.16 3.80 4.33
N HIS A 264 -4.32 3.82 3.01
CA HIS A 264 -3.90 4.95 2.18
C HIS A 264 -4.67 6.22 2.55
N LEU A 265 -6.00 6.15 2.71
CA LEU A 265 -6.84 7.30 3.09
C LEU A 265 -6.37 7.93 4.41
N ILE A 266 -6.19 7.13 5.45
CA ILE A 266 -5.81 7.63 6.78
C ILE A 266 -4.41 8.25 6.72
N ARG A 267 -3.43 7.57 6.13
CA ARG A 267 -2.06 8.09 6.05
C ARG A 267 -1.93 9.36 5.22
N THR A 268 -2.75 9.53 4.18
CA THR A 268 -2.67 10.71 3.30
C THR A 268 -3.47 11.91 3.82
N ASN A 269 -4.68 11.69 4.35
CA ASN A 269 -5.53 12.78 4.84
C ASN A 269 -5.29 13.11 6.31
N TYR A 270 -4.82 12.14 7.11
CA TYR A 270 -4.63 12.24 8.56
C TYR A 270 -3.24 11.73 8.97
N PRO A 271 -2.15 12.40 8.56
CA PRO A 271 -0.79 11.96 8.85
C PRO A 271 -0.45 11.92 10.35
N GLY A 272 -1.23 12.60 11.20
CA GLY A 272 -1.10 12.56 12.66
C GLY A 272 -1.81 11.38 13.34
N ASP A 273 -2.62 10.61 12.61
CA ASP A 273 -3.38 9.50 13.16
C ASP A 273 -2.57 8.20 13.19
N SER A 274 -2.82 7.38 14.21
CA SER A 274 -2.21 6.07 14.34
C SER A 274 -3.07 5.01 13.66
N LEU A 275 -2.48 4.20 12.78
CA LEU A 275 -3.14 3.08 12.12
C LEU A 275 -2.41 1.77 12.44
N LYS A 276 -3.16 0.76 12.86
CA LYS A 276 -2.67 -0.60 13.07
C LYS A 276 -3.55 -1.61 12.34
N ILE A 277 -2.93 -2.63 11.76
CA ILE A 277 -3.64 -3.74 11.12
C ILE A 277 -3.40 -5.00 11.95
N VAL A 278 -4.47 -5.72 12.24
CA VAL A 278 -4.44 -6.96 13.00
C VAL A 278 -5.14 -8.04 12.19
N LEU A 279 -4.45 -9.15 11.96
CA LEU A 279 -5.07 -10.36 11.43
C LEU A 279 -5.65 -11.15 12.60
N PHE A 280 -6.85 -11.71 12.42
CA PHE A 280 -7.45 -12.55 13.44
C PHE A 280 -8.06 -13.84 12.88
N HIS A 281 -7.84 -14.92 13.63
CA HIS A 281 -8.42 -16.25 13.44
C HIS A 281 -8.63 -16.87 14.85
N ASP A 282 -7.94 -17.98 15.15
CA ASP A 282 -7.79 -18.54 16.49
C ASP A 282 -6.88 -17.66 17.40
N GLY A 283 -6.05 -16.82 16.79
CA GLY A 283 -5.20 -15.82 17.45
C GLY A 283 -5.40 -14.42 16.86
N ALA A 284 -4.64 -13.45 17.38
CA ALA A 284 -4.56 -12.09 16.83
C ALA A 284 -3.10 -11.68 16.69
N GLU A 285 -2.72 -11.23 15.49
CA GLU A 285 -1.34 -10.88 15.16
C GLU A 285 -1.29 -9.50 14.51
N GLU A 286 -0.39 -8.63 14.98
CA GLU A 286 -0.15 -7.35 14.33
C GLU A 286 0.56 -7.58 13.00
N LEU A 287 -0.02 -7.05 11.93
CA LEU A 287 0.50 -7.18 10.58
C LEU A 287 1.16 -5.86 10.14
N PRO A 288 2.46 -5.87 9.81
CA PRO A 288 3.08 -4.73 9.15
C PRO A 288 2.43 -4.46 7.80
N MET A 289 2.24 -3.18 7.45
CA MET A 289 1.62 -2.75 6.18
C MET A 289 2.23 -3.44 4.95
N ALA A 290 3.55 -3.56 4.90
CA ALA A 290 4.26 -4.20 3.79
C ALA A 290 3.86 -5.67 3.55
N LYS A 291 3.35 -6.35 4.57
CA LYS A 291 2.89 -7.75 4.48
C LYS A 291 1.41 -7.90 4.14
N LEU A 292 0.66 -6.79 4.04
CA LEU A 292 -0.76 -6.82 3.75
C LEU A 292 -1.08 -7.44 2.38
N ALA A 293 -0.24 -7.17 1.38
CA ALA A 293 -0.41 -7.75 0.04
C ALA A 293 -0.29 -9.28 0.05
N SER A 294 0.78 -9.76 0.68
CA SER A 294 1.20 -11.17 0.72
C SER A 294 0.45 -12.02 1.75
N THR A 295 -0.54 -11.45 2.45
CA THR A 295 -1.31 -12.20 3.45
C THR A 295 -2.33 -13.11 2.77
N GLN A 296 -2.47 -14.33 3.28
CA GLN A 296 -3.37 -15.36 2.74
C GLN A 296 -4.46 -15.74 3.75
N VAL A 297 -5.50 -16.42 3.27
CA VAL A 297 -6.56 -16.97 4.12
C VAL A 297 -6.11 -18.31 4.73
N GLY A 298 -6.53 -18.54 5.97
CA GLY A 298 -6.29 -19.78 6.70
C GLY A 298 -5.06 -19.73 7.60
N PRO A 299 -4.98 -20.62 8.60
CA PRO A 299 -3.94 -20.64 9.64
C PRO A 299 -2.54 -20.95 9.12
#